data_AF-A0A9X4IFP7-F1
#
_entry.id   AF-A0A9X4IFP7-F1
#
_cell.length_a   1.000
_cell.length_b   1.000
_cell.length_c   1.000
_cell.angle_alpha   90.00
_cell.angle_beta   90.00
_cell.angle_gamma   90.00
#
_symmetry.space_group_name_H-M   'P 1'
#
loop_
_entity.id
_entity.type
_entity.pdbx_description
1 polymer ?
#
loop_
_entity_poly.entity_id
_entity_poly.type
_entity_poly.pdbx_seq_one_letter_code
_entity_poly.pdbx_strand_id
1 'polypeptide(L)'
;MRSPVHLFLATALALPVATFSIPSAWAQAAPPVAAPADGTAAQAVSDEADKPQGVAGIYVWDGRRRKGESRPSDVSGGTSDGDGATNVTIKSTTPEISGVVVRGAGTTYTMFGSHISLNGDSAGAVPRLGAGAVIEDGATLVVHRGDITTEGLIRPAVLVGAHGVLRVNGATLTARGGKLPAGYQPRDGVAAAQPPADLHIGGTARTVLLGAGSQSYFDHTILVANGWGALSTEDAGGPTYIEATDCTIQVGGPGYGLYLADQGRAMLTHTSINAQTYGAVMAGASAMAFDDVTVNASGNAILVRGGAADGVPTLTVKGGTLESGREAILLQGANLILSLDGATLKPWNGVLLHTVAAPGALAGAPHVVAAADREGAAVPGVTVLLTHMIVKGDIVHEDTARPMMVQMQDTILKGRIQAASLRLGPGARWVATGDSAVTLLGTIPEGGLDVATGITVTATSADGSVPKGTYKATSGGTLIVH
;
A
#
# COMPACT_ATOMS: atom_id res chain seq x y z
N MET A 1 -43.54 11.62 -53.74
CA MET A 1 -42.35 10.94 -53.16
C MET A 1 -41.78 11.82 -52.06
N ARG A 2 -42.09 11.51 -50.80
CA ARG A 2 -41.43 11.96 -49.57
C ARG A 2 -42.11 11.21 -48.42
N SER A 3 -41.33 10.40 -47.71
CA SER A 3 -41.74 9.67 -46.51
C SER A 3 -41.63 10.59 -45.28
N PRO A 4 -42.55 10.55 -44.30
CA PRO A 4 -42.27 11.07 -42.97
C PRO A 4 -41.84 9.95 -42.02
N VAL A 5 -40.70 10.18 -41.38
CA VAL A 5 -40.13 9.40 -40.28
C VAL A 5 -40.98 9.65 -39.02
N HIS A 6 -41.47 8.59 -38.37
CA HIS A 6 -42.02 8.67 -37.03
C HIS A 6 -40.89 8.57 -36.00
N LEU A 7 -40.71 9.66 -35.25
CA LEU A 7 -39.83 9.82 -34.11
C LEU A 7 -40.53 9.23 -32.87
N PHE A 8 -39.97 8.17 -32.28
CA PHE A 8 -40.40 7.68 -30.96
C PHE A 8 -39.70 8.51 -29.87
N LEU A 9 -40.50 9.24 -29.10
CA LEU A 9 -40.08 9.95 -27.90
C LEU A 9 -39.98 8.94 -26.75
N ALA A 10 -38.75 8.64 -26.29
CA ALA A 10 -38.52 7.87 -25.08
C ALA A 10 -38.61 8.81 -23.87
N THR A 11 -39.65 8.68 -23.08
CA THR A 11 -39.80 9.35 -21.77
C THR A 11 -38.87 8.67 -20.78
N ALA A 12 -37.72 9.27 -20.52
CA ALA A 12 -36.83 8.85 -19.44
C ALA A 12 -37.46 9.21 -18.08
N LEU A 13 -37.92 8.20 -17.34
CA LEU A 13 -38.16 8.35 -15.90
C LEU A 13 -36.80 8.50 -15.21
N ALA A 14 -36.52 9.69 -14.71
CA ALA A 14 -35.40 9.93 -13.80
C ALA A 14 -35.70 9.25 -12.45
N LEU A 15 -34.96 8.18 -12.16
CA LEU A 15 -34.85 7.64 -10.81
C LEU A 15 -33.68 8.35 -10.10
N PRO A 16 -33.77 8.59 -8.79
CA PRO A 16 -32.73 9.30 -8.05
C PRO A 16 -31.48 8.41 -8.00
N VAL A 17 -30.41 8.85 -8.67
CA VAL A 17 -29.05 8.40 -8.38
C VAL A 17 -28.77 8.81 -6.95
N ALA A 18 -28.65 7.84 -6.05
CA ALA A 18 -28.05 8.09 -4.75
C ALA A 18 -26.59 8.48 -5.00
N THR A 19 -26.33 9.79 -5.06
CA THR A 19 -24.98 10.33 -5.06
C THR A 19 -24.35 9.97 -3.71
N PHE A 20 -23.59 8.88 -3.69
CA PHE A 20 -22.64 8.65 -2.62
C PHE A 20 -21.56 9.73 -2.73
N SER A 21 -21.66 10.73 -1.88
CA SER A 21 -20.59 11.70 -1.68
C SER A 21 -19.47 10.98 -0.95
N ILE A 22 -18.28 10.93 -1.56
CA ILE A 22 -17.04 10.76 -0.81
C ILE A 22 -17.08 11.85 0.27
N PRO A 23 -16.89 11.55 1.57
CA PRO A 23 -16.87 12.58 2.59
C PRO A 23 -15.90 13.68 2.16
N SER A 24 -16.38 14.91 1.98
CA SER A 24 -15.58 16.10 1.69
C SER A 24 -14.61 16.50 2.83
N ALA A 25 -14.42 15.61 3.80
CA ALA A 25 -13.44 15.74 4.88
C ALA A 25 -11.98 15.54 4.41
N TRP A 26 -11.75 15.21 3.14
CA TRP A 26 -10.43 14.91 2.57
C TRP A 26 -9.72 16.16 2.02
N ALA A 27 -10.27 17.36 2.28
CA ALA A 27 -9.72 18.66 1.86
C ALA A 27 -9.64 19.70 2.99
N GLN A 28 -9.74 19.31 4.27
CA GLN A 28 -9.52 20.25 5.37
C GLN A 28 -8.05 20.23 5.80
N ALA A 29 -7.46 21.43 5.83
CA ALA A 29 -6.14 21.70 6.37
C ALA A 29 -5.94 20.97 7.71
N ALA A 30 -4.73 20.45 7.91
CA ALA A 30 -4.30 19.90 9.19
C ALA A 30 -4.79 20.83 10.33
N PRO A 31 -5.42 20.30 11.39
CA PRO A 31 -5.78 21.12 12.54
C PRO A 31 -4.51 21.84 13.05
N PRO A 32 -4.60 23.10 13.52
CA PRO A 32 -3.46 23.75 14.15
C PRO A 32 -2.99 22.86 15.30
N VAL A 33 -1.76 22.38 15.19
CA VAL A 33 -1.11 21.60 16.24
C VAL A 33 -1.04 22.48 17.46
N ALA A 34 -1.78 22.12 18.51
CA ALA A 34 -1.55 22.69 19.83
C ALA A 34 -0.09 22.41 20.17
N ALA A 35 0.68 23.46 20.46
CA ALA A 35 2.03 23.34 20.97
C ALA A 35 2.01 22.35 22.15
N PRO A 36 2.91 21.35 22.19
CA PRO A 36 2.94 20.45 23.33
C PRO A 36 3.18 21.27 24.59
N ALA A 37 2.20 21.23 25.49
CA ALA A 37 2.34 21.73 26.83
C ALA A 37 3.30 20.81 27.59
N ASP A 38 4.43 21.40 27.93
CA ASP A 38 5.31 21.07 29.05
C ASP A 38 5.95 19.68 29.10
N GLY A 39 7.24 19.68 28.75
CA GLY A 39 8.20 19.47 29.83
C GLY A 39 8.76 18.07 30.01
N THR A 40 9.34 17.48 28.97
CA THR A 40 10.61 16.76 29.14
C THR A 40 11.60 17.25 28.10
N ALA A 41 12.67 17.82 28.61
CA ALA A 41 13.66 18.57 27.87
C ALA A 41 14.20 17.79 26.67
N ALA A 42 14.37 18.52 25.57
CA ALA A 42 15.44 18.27 24.63
C ALA A 42 16.70 17.89 25.41
N GLN A 43 17.09 16.61 25.35
CA GLN A 43 18.47 16.27 25.58
C GLN A 43 19.25 16.86 24.41
N ALA A 44 19.81 18.02 24.68
CA ALA A 44 20.90 18.58 23.93
C ALA A 44 21.90 17.45 23.64
N VAL A 45 22.11 17.17 22.35
CA VAL A 45 23.32 16.48 21.93
C VAL A 45 24.44 17.50 22.08
N SER A 46 24.97 17.60 23.30
CA SER A 46 26.25 18.23 23.59
C SER A 46 27.35 17.33 23.06
N ASP A 47 27.97 17.75 21.96
CA ASP A 47 29.38 18.19 21.96
C ASP A 47 29.83 18.43 20.52
N GLU A 48 30.34 19.63 20.31
CA GLU A 48 30.77 20.19 19.02
C GLU A 48 32.15 19.64 18.56
N ALA A 49 32.59 18.53 19.13
CA ALA A 49 33.95 18.01 19.02
C ALA A 49 33.98 16.54 18.56
N ASP A 50 33.50 16.27 17.33
CA ASP A 50 33.90 15.16 16.43
C ASP A 50 32.87 14.97 15.30
N LYS A 51 32.50 16.05 14.59
CA LYS A 51 31.72 15.88 13.36
C LYS A 51 32.65 15.43 12.22
N PRO A 52 32.42 14.27 11.58
CA PRO A 52 33.15 13.93 10.36
C PRO A 52 32.93 15.02 9.32
N GLN A 53 34.02 15.48 8.68
CA GLN A 53 33.92 16.40 7.55
C GLN A 53 33.22 15.70 6.38
N GLY A 54 32.30 16.42 5.71
CA GLY A 54 31.77 16.02 4.41
C GLY A 54 30.89 14.77 4.40
N VAL A 55 29.84 14.75 5.22
CA VAL A 55 28.86 13.64 5.34
C VAL A 55 27.87 13.52 4.17
N ALA A 56 27.81 14.54 3.31
CA ALA A 56 27.02 14.50 2.08
C ALA A 56 27.71 15.25 0.95
N GLY A 57 27.40 14.93 -0.31
CA GLY A 57 27.83 15.77 -1.43
C GLY A 57 27.33 17.21 -1.28
N ILE A 58 26.04 17.36 -0.97
CA ILE A 58 25.42 18.64 -0.61
C ILE A 58 24.66 18.49 0.69
N TYR A 59 24.94 19.36 1.66
CA TYR A 59 24.23 19.43 2.93
C TYR A 59 23.59 20.81 3.10
N VAL A 60 22.27 20.84 3.29
CA VAL A 60 21.48 22.06 3.51
C VAL A 60 20.73 21.96 4.84
N TRP A 61 20.83 23.01 5.64
CA TRP A 61 20.07 23.14 6.89
C TRP A 61 19.64 24.58 7.08
N ASP A 62 18.33 24.81 7.21
CA ASP A 62 17.67 26.11 7.39
C ASP A 62 17.94 27.05 6.21
N GLY A 63 17.73 26.53 4.99
CA GLY A 63 17.96 27.24 3.73
C GLY A 63 19.42 27.61 3.46
N ARG A 64 20.38 27.02 4.20
CA ARG A 64 21.81 27.34 4.06
C ARG A 64 22.62 26.10 3.78
N ARG A 65 23.46 26.17 2.74
CA ARG A 65 24.47 25.15 2.47
C ARG A 65 25.53 25.15 3.56
N ARG A 66 25.73 24.00 4.20
CA ARG A 66 26.69 23.80 5.29
C ARG A 66 27.99 23.24 4.72
N LYS A 67 29.04 24.08 4.66
CA LYS A 67 30.31 23.74 3.99
C LYS A 67 31.10 22.64 4.70
N GLY A 68 31.06 22.57 6.03
CA GLY A 68 31.80 21.55 6.79
C GLY A 68 31.20 20.15 6.64
N GLU A 69 29.90 20.08 6.40
CA GLU A 69 29.11 18.86 6.24
C GLU A 69 28.94 18.47 4.77
N SER A 70 29.16 19.41 3.84
CA SER A 70 29.19 19.14 2.40
C SER A 70 30.56 18.64 1.96
N ARG A 71 30.59 17.85 0.88
CA ARG A 71 31.79 17.31 0.26
C ARG A 71 31.87 17.73 -1.21
N PRO A 72 32.42 18.93 -1.50
CA PRO A 72 32.47 19.46 -2.86
C PRO A 72 33.25 18.58 -3.85
N SER A 73 34.16 17.73 -3.38
CA SER A 73 34.90 16.79 -4.23
C SER A 73 34.00 15.76 -4.93
N ASP A 74 32.83 15.47 -4.35
CA ASP A 74 31.90 14.45 -4.85
C ASP A 74 30.87 15.08 -5.80
N VAL A 75 30.86 16.42 -5.94
CA VAL A 75 29.92 17.21 -6.72
C VAL A 75 30.62 17.78 -7.95
N SER A 76 30.05 17.55 -9.13
CA SER A 76 30.58 18.07 -10.40
C SER A 76 29.46 18.54 -11.32
N GLY A 77 29.79 19.44 -12.26
CA GLY A 77 28.81 20.04 -13.16
C GLY A 77 27.79 20.95 -12.45
N GLY A 78 27.00 21.65 -13.26
CA GLY A 78 25.85 22.40 -12.77
C GLY A 78 26.16 23.51 -11.76
N THR A 79 25.13 23.88 -10.99
CA THR A 79 25.20 24.87 -9.90
C THR A 79 24.44 24.35 -8.68
N SER A 80 24.90 24.73 -7.47
CA SER A 80 24.22 24.39 -6.21
C SER A 80 24.47 25.44 -5.12
N ASP A 81 23.43 25.80 -4.39
CA ASP A 81 23.47 26.76 -3.28
C ASP A 81 22.60 26.27 -2.09
N GLY A 82 21.98 27.19 -1.34
CA GLY A 82 21.09 26.86 -0.22
C GLY A 82 19.65 26.54 -0.63
N ASP A 83 19.24 26.95 -1.82
CA ASP A 83 17.86 26.87 -2.31
C ASP A 83 17.68 25.74 -3.34
N GLY A 84 18.74 25.38 -4.06
CA GLY A 84 18.65 24.28 -5.01
C GLY A 84 19.94 23.87 -5.69
N ALA A 85 19.78 22.88 -6.58
CA ALA A 85 20.79 22.45 -7.51
C ALA A 85 20.22 22.26 -8.91
N THR A 86 20.98 22.66 -9.93
CA THR A 86 20.63 22.48 -11.34
C THR A 86 21.76 21.79 -12.08
N ASN A 87 21.46 20.68 -12.75
CA ASN A 87 22.38 19.89 -13.58
C ASN A 87 23.66 19.45 -12.85
N VAL A 88 23.58 19.20 -11.54
CA VAL A 88 24.72 18.68 -10.78
C VAL A 88 24.78 17.17 -10.88
N THR A 89 25.99 16.63 -10.85
CA THR A 89 26.28 15.21 -10.71
C THR A 89 26.98 14.96 -9.39
N ILE A 90 26.41 14.10 -8.56
CA ILE A 90 26.98 13.68 -7.28
C ILE A 90 27.38 12.21 -7.39
N LYS A 91 28.67 11.92 -7.23
CA LYS A 91 29.23 10.56 -7.31
C LYS A 91 30.13 10.29 -6.13
N SER A 92 29.89 9.17 -5.44
CA SER A 92 30.76 8.74 -4.34
C SER A 92 30.78 7.22 -4.23
N THR A 93 31.96 6.67 -3.96
CA THR A 93 32.13 5.27 -3.53
C THR A 93 32.36 5.16 -2.02
N THR A 94 32.24 6.27 -1.30
CA THR A 94 32.54 6.31 0.14
C THR A 94 31.34 5.73 0.90
N PRO A 95 31.56 4.72 1.77
CA PRO A 95 30.50 4.23 2.65
C PRO A 95 29.84 5.35 3.44
N GLU A 96 28.56 5.19 3.75
CA GLU A 96 27.77 6.11 4.62
C GLU A 96 27.59 7.56 4.13
N ILE A 97 28.26 8.00 3.05
CA ILE A 97 28.04 9.33 2.46
C ILE A 97 26.67 9.42 1.80
N SER A 98 25.92 10.47 2.12
CA SER A 98 24.68 10.81 1.41
C SER A 98 24.94 11.64 0.16
N GLY A 99 24.05 11.59 -0.82
CA GLY A 99 24.14 12.47 -1.98
C GLY A 99 23.76 13.90 -1.59
N VAL A 100 22.49 14.06 -1.18
CA VAL A 100 21.93 15.31 -0.68
C VAL A 100 21.30 15.09 0.69
N VAL A 101 21.52 16.02 1.62
CA VAL A 101 20.82 16.08 2.90
C VAL A 101 20.13 17.43 3.01
N VAL A 102 18.83 17.42 3.32
CA VAL A 102 18.02 18.63 3.51
C VAL A 102 17.33 18.56 4.88
N ARG A 103 17.56 19.57 5.71
CA ARG A 103 17.00 19.67 7.06
C ARG A 103 16.49 21.07 7.37
N GLY A 104 15.62 21.16 8.37
CA GLY A 104 15.14 22.41 8.95
C GLY A 104 13.76 22.80 8.47
N ALA A 105 12.88 23.09 9.43
CA ALA A 105 11.48 23.39 9.17
C ALA A 105 11.36 24.60 8.23
N GLY A 106 10.54 24.48 7.19
CA GLY A 106 10.37 25.53 6.18
C GLY A 106 11.49 25.60 5.14
N THR A 107 12.53 24.77 5.21
CA THR A 107 13.52 24.63 4.15
C THR A 107 12.91 23.89 2.97
N THR A 108 12.95 24.49 1.78
CA THR A 108 12.66 23.79 0.52
C THR A 108 13.90 23.81 -0.34
N TYR A 109 14.35 22.64 -0.78
CA TYR A 109 15.47 22.49 -1.69
C TYR A 109 15.00 21.87 -3.00
N THR A 110 15.31 22.50 -4.13
CA THR A 110 14.87 22.01 -5.45
C THR A 110 16.04 21.53 -6.29
N MET A 111 15.96 20.29 -6.76
CA MET A 111 16.89 19.69 -7.71
C MET A 111 16.26 19.59 -9.09
N PHE A 112 16.95 20.09 -10.10
CA PHE A 112 16.52 20.01 -11.49
C PHE A 112 17.62 19.40 -12.35
N GLY A 113 17.29 18.39 -13.17
CA GLY A 113 18.27 17.81 -14.11
C GLY A 113 19.47 17.15 -13.44
N SER A 114 19.38 16.79 -12.16
CA SER A 114 20.52 16.40 -11.34
C SER A 114 20.60 14.88 -11.16
N HIS A 115 21.83 14.37 -11.04
CA HIS A 115 22.15 12.94 -11.06
C HIS A 115 22.93 12.55 -9.81
N ILE A 116 22.47 11.54 -9.08
CA ILE A 116 23.13 11.01 -7.90
C ILE A 116 23.45 9.54 -8.12
N SER A 117 24.70 9.15 -7.98
CA SER A 117 25.16 7.76 -8.07
C SER A 117 26.09 7.43 -6.92
N LEU A 118 25.60 6.65 -5.95
CA LEU A 118 26.36 6.26 -4.77
C LEU A 118 26.57 4.75 -4.74
N ASN A 119 27.82 4.33 -4.49
CA ASN A 119 28.18 2.93 -4.33
C ASN A 119 28.92 2.73 -3.00
N GLY A 120 28.54 1.73 -2.21
CA GLY A 120 29.17 1.40 -0.94
C GLY A 120 28.13 1.20 0.15
N ASP A 121 28.44 0.45 1.19
CA ASP A 121 27.43 0.11 2.20
C ASP A 121 27.04 1.31 3.08
N SER A 122 25.85 1.24 3.67
CA SER A 122 25.41 2.11 4.76
C SER A 122 25.30 1.27 6.04
N ALA A 123 25.62 1.84 7.19
CA ALA A 123 25.48 1.20 8.49
C ALA A 123 24.01 0.98 8.93
N GLY A 124 23.04 1.57 8.21
CA GLY A 124 21.66 1.63 8.69
C GLY A 124 21.51 2.59 9.87
N ALA A 125 20.26 2.99 10.14
CA ALA A 125 19.87 4.12 10.98
C ALA A 125 20.74 4.45 12.21
N VAL A 126 21.65 5.42 12.03
CA VAL A 126 22.03 6.56 12.91
C VAL A 126 23.55 6.80 12.81
N PRO A 127 23.99 8.01 12.40
CA PRO A 127 23.16 9.05 11.81
C PRO A 127 22.57 8.54 10.50
N ARG A 128 21.31 8.91 10.21
CA ARG A 128 20.49 8.45 9.09
C ARG A 128 21.04 8.90 7.73
N LEU A 129 22.24 8.45 7.42
CA LEU A 129 23.08 8.84 6.30
C LEU A 129 23.34 7.63 5.39
N GLY A 130 23.87 7.93 4.20
CA GLY A 130 24.17 6.95 3.17
C GLY A 130 23.08 6.87 2.09
N ALA A 131 21.94 7.53 2.24
CA ALA A 131 20.93 7.55 1.17
C ALA A 131 21.36 8.45 0.00
N GLY A 132 20.78 8.21 -1.18
CA GLY A 132 20.91 9.16 -2.29
C GLY A 132 20.42 10.56 -1.89
N ALA A 133 19.25 10.63 -1.25
CA ALA A 133 18.75 11.82 -0.59
C ALA A 133 18.21 11.52 0.82
N VAL A 134 18.44 12.43 1.76
CA VAL A 134 17.90 12.41 3.12
C VAL A 134 17.13 13.70 3.37
N ILE A 135 15.88 13.58 3.82
CA ILE A 135 15.01 14.71 4.12
C ILE A 135 14.49 14.56 5.54
N GLU A 136 14.81 15.51 6.41
CA GLU A 136 14.42 15.47 7.83
C GLU A 136 14.02 16.84 8.39
N ASP A 137 13.52 16.85 9.61
CA ASP A 137 13.15 18.02 10.41
C ASP A 137 12.21 19.00 9.70
N GLY A 138 11.16 18.47 9.05
CA GLY A 138 10.15 19.29 8.38
C GLY A 138 10.63 19.97 7.08
N ALA A 139 11.78 19.56 6.53
CA ALA A 139 12.26 20.05 5.25
C ALA A 139 11.50 19.44 4.07
N THR A 140 11.57 20.11 2.91
CA THR A 140 11.04 19.63 1.64
C THR A 140 12.16 19.48 0.61
N LEU A 141 12.23 18.33 -0.06
CA LEU A 141 13.02 18.13 -1.28
C LEU A 141 12.09 17.99 -2.49
N VAL A 142 12.36 18.77 -3.52
CA VAL A 142 11.69 18.66 -4.82
C VAL A 142 12.70 18.19 -5.87
N VAL A 143 12.39 17.14 -6.62
CA VAL A 143 13.24 16.59 -7.68
C VAL A 143 12.49 16.63 -9.01
N HIS A 144 13.04 17.36 -9.98
CA HIS A 144 12.54 17.42 -11.35
C HIS A 144 13.54 16.81 -12.33
N ARG A 145 13.10 15.84 -13.13
CA ARG A 145 13.87 15.31 -14.27
C ARG A 145 15.31 14.90 -13.93
N GLY A 146 15.48 14.04 -12.94
CA GLY A 146 16.80 13.57 -12.49
C GLY A 146 16.84 12.07 -12.26
N ASP A 147 17.99 11.57 -11.80
CA ASP A 147 18.10 10.21 -11.29
C ASP A 147 18.85 10.14 -9.97
N ILE A 148 18.41 9.20 -9.14
CA ILE A 148 19.08 8.83 -7.90
C ILE A 148 19.25 7.32 -7.92
N THR A 149 20.50 6.88 -8.04
CA THR A 149 20.89 5.47 -8.04
C THR A 149 21.78 5.16 -6.86
N THR A 150 21.43 4.14 -6.10
CA THR A 150 22.23 3.63 -4.98
C THR A 150 22.54 2.15 -5.11
N GLU A 151 23.77 1.79 -4.75
CA GLU A 151 24.27 0.42 -4.69
C GLU A 151 24.97 0.22 -3.35
N GLY A 152 24.56 -0.77 -2.56
CA GLY A 152 25.09 -0.99 -1.22
C GLY A 152 24.06 -1.51 -0.22
N LEU A 153 24.55 -2.20 0.79
CA LEU A 153 23.77 -2.72 1.92
C LEU A 153 23.07 -1.57 2.64
N ILE A 154 21.76 -1.70 2.90
CA ILE A 154 20.92 -0.73 3.61
C ILE A 154 20.99 0.68 2.98
N ARG A 155 21.27 0.78 1.67
CA ARG A 155 21.41 2.07 0.99
C ARG A 155 20.17 2.45 0.19
N PRO A 156 19.19 3.20 0.75
CA PRO A 156 18.04 3.64 -0.01
C PRO A 156 18.39 4.73 -1.02
N ALA A 157 17.59 4.85 -2.08
CA ALA A 157 17.67 6.00 -2.96
C ALA A 157 17.22 7.26 -2.21
N VAL A 158 16.13 7.17 -1.45
CA VAL A 158 15.63 8.28 -0.64
C VAL A 158 15.16 7.80 0.74
N LEU A 159 15.54 8.57 1.77
CA LEU A 159 15.04 8.46 3.12
C LEU A 159 14.32 9.75 3.51
N VAL A 160 13.08 9.63 3.98
CA VAL A 160 12.27 10.75 4.48
C VAL A 160 11.88 10.48 5.92
N GLY A 161 12.31 11.34 6.84
CA GLY A 161 12.04 11.20 8.27
C GLY A 161 11.62 12.53 8.89
N ALA A 162 11.23 12.48 10.17
CA ALA A 162 10.96 13.66 11.00
C ALA A 162 10.12 14.74 10.28
N HIS A 163 8.93 14.35 9.81
CA HIS A 163 7.98 15.21 9.10
C HIS A 163 8.47 15.79 7.77
N GLY A 164 9.48 15.17 7.15
CA GLY A 164 9.98 15.58 5.84
C GLY A 164 8.98 15.37 4.71
N VAL A 165 9.14 16.15 3.64
CA VAL A 165 8.32 16.07 2.43
C VAL A 165 9.20 15.83 1.21
N LEU A 166 8.89 14.79 0.43
CA LEU A 166 9.52 14.51 -0.85
C LEU A 166 8.53 14.75 -1.98
N ARG A 167 8.92 15.49 -3.02
CA ARG A 167 8.17 15.62 -4.27
C ARG A 167 9.07 15.27 -5.45
N VAL A 168 8.63 14.35 -6.30
CA VAL A 168 9.40 13.86 -7.44
C VAL A 168 8.56 13.90 -8.69
N ASN A 169 9.08 14.52 -9.75
CA ASN A 169 8.38 14.67 -11.01
C ASN A 169 9.33 14.33 -12.19
N GLY A 170 8.94 13.33 -12.98
CA GLY A 170 9.66 12.94 -14.19
C GLY A 170 11.05 12.35 -13.94
N ALA A 171 11.27 11.63 -12.84
CA ALA A 171 12.59 11.15 -12.42
C ALA A 171 12.66 9.61 -12.34
N THR A 172 13.88 9.09 -12.12
CA THR A 172 14.11 7.67 -11.83
C THR A 172 14.81 7.50 -10.49
N LEU A 173 14.22 6.71 -9.59
CA LEU A 173 14.81 6.34 -8.31
C LEU A 173 15.14 4.86 -8.31
N THR A 174 16.39 4.49 -8.00
CA THR A 174 16.85 3.11 -8.04
C THR A 174 17.65 2.77 -6.79
N ALA A 175 17.27 1.69 -6.09
CA ALA A 175 18.11 1.07 -5.07
C ALA A 175 18.39 -0.40 -5.41
N ARG A 176 19.66 -0.75 -5.57
CA ARG A 176 20.09 -2.10 -5.97
C ARG A 176 20.41 -3.03 -4.79
N GLY A 177 20.56 -2.47 -3.60
CA GLY A 177 21.05 -3.20 -2.43
C GLY A 177 22.53 -3.58 -2.55
N GLY A 178 23.02 -4.30 -1.55
CA GLY A 178 24.38 -4.84 -1.47
C GLY A 178 24.39 -6.25 -0.88
N LYS A 179 25.59 -6.81 -0.73
CA LYS A 179 25.76 -8.18 -0.22
C LYS A 179 25.65 -8.20 1.30
N LEU A 180 24.88 -9.15 1.84
CA LEU A 180 24.90 -9.42 3.28
C LEU A 180 26.29 -9.90 3.72
N PRO A 181 26.85 -9.37 4.83
CA PRO A 181 28.11 -9.86 5.39
C PRO A 181 28.02 -11.34 5.76
N ALA A 182 29.16 -12.05 5.64
CA ALA A 182 29.23 -13.44 6.06
C ALA A 182 28.92 -13.56 7.56
N GLY A 183 28.03 -14.50 7.92
CA GLY A 183 27.62 -14.73 9.31
C GLY A 183 26.64 -13.68 9.87
N TYR A 184 26.09 -12.80 9.02
CA TYR A 184 25.07 -11.83 9.45
C TYR A 184 23.93 -12.52 10.19
N GLN A 185 23.59 -11.98 11.36
CA GLN A 185 22.45 -12.41 12.14
C GLN A 185 21.28 -11.44 11.89
N PRO A 186 20.08 -11.96 11.56
CA PRO A 186 18.87 -11.16 11.40
C PRO A 186 18.67 -10.18 12.55
N ARG A 187 18.31 -8.93 12.22
CA ARG A 187 17.80 -7.92 13.15
C ARG A 187 16.51 -7.34 12.59
N ASP A 188 15.63 -6.88 13.47
CA ASP A 188 14.39 -6.21 13.08
C ASP A 188 14.55 -4.68 13.01
N GLY A 189 13.66 -4.00 12.30
CA GLY A 189 13.52 -2.54 12.28
C GLY A 189 14.30 -1.79 11.19
N VAL A 190 14.44 -0.48 11.34
CA VAL A 190 15.02 0.44 10.32
C VAL A 190 16.52 0.22 10.03
N ALA A 191 17.23 -0.44 10.95
CA ALA A 191 18.63 -0.84 10.77
C ALA A 191 18.77 -2.30 10.29
N ALA A 192 17.67 -2.98 9.98
CA ALA A 192 17.69 -4.33 9.46
C ALA A 192 18.35 -4.36 8.08
N ALA A 193 19.30 -5.28 7.90
CA ALA A 193 20.02 -5.47 6.65
C ALA A 193 19.27 -6.39 5.67
N GLN A 194 18.17 -6.97 6.13
CA GLN A 194 17.31 -7.87 5.38
C GLN A 194 15.86 -7.72 5.86
N PRO A 195 14.87 -8.06 5.03
CA PRO A 195 13.47 -8.00 5.41
C PRO A 195 13.10 -9.04 6.49
N PRO A 196 11.95 -8.83 7.18
CA PRO A 196 11.36 -9.85 8.04
C PRO A 196 11.14 -11.18 7.31
N ALA A 197 11.58 -12.28 7.93
CA ALA A 197 11.59 -13.60 7.29
C ALA A 197 10.19 -14.13 6.94
N ASP A 198 9.19 -13.77 7.74
CA ASP A 198 7.80 -14.15 7.60
C ASP A 198 7.09 -13.47 6.42
N LEU A 199 7.69 -12.45 5.82
CA LEU A 199 7.24 -11.88 4.55
C LEU A 199 7.73 -12.67 3.33
N HIS A 200 8.65 -13.63 3.49
CA HIS A 200 9.18 -14.45 2.38
C HIS A 200 9.69 -13.61 1.19
N ILE A 201 10.26 -12.44 1.48
CA ILE A 201 10.92 -11.55 0.52
C ILE A 201 12.43 -11.54 0.76
N GLY A 202 13.19 -11.00 -0.18
CA GLY A 202 14.64 -10.90 -0.14
C GLY A 202 15.11 -9.46 -0.32
N GLY A 203 16.38 -9.26 -0.65
CA GLY A 203 16.96 -7.92 -0.85
C GLY A 203 17.49 -7.29 0.44
N THR A 204 18.20 -6.18 0.27
CA THR A 204 19.00 -5.55 1.34
C THR A 204 18.90 -4.03 1.37
N ALA A 205 18.04 -3.44 0.54
CA ALA A 205 17.74 -2.01 0.52
C ALA A 205 16.31 -1.77 0.06
N ARG A 206 15.75 -0.63 0.49
CA ARG A 206 14.47 -0.11 0.04
C ARG A 206 14.73 1.08 -0.88
N THR A 207 13.93 1.31 -1.92
CA THR A 207 14.17 2.46 -2.81
C THR A 207 13.80 3.77 -2.13
N VAL A 208 12.58 3.85 -1.60
CA VAL A 208 12.11 4.97 -0.80
C VAL A 208 11.64 4.45 0.55
N LEU A 209 12.14 5.06 1.63
CA LEU A 209 11.72 4.76 2.99
C LEU A 209 11.21 6.02 3.69
N LEU A 210 9.96 5.99 4.14
CA LEU A 210 9.32 7.05 4.90
C LEU A 210 9.18 6.64 6.36
N GLY A 211 9.33 7.58 7.28
CA GLY A 211 8.86 7.41 8.65
C GLY A 211 8.59 8.71 9.39
N ALA A 212 8.12 8.62 10.63
CA ALA A 212 7.89 9.76 11.53
C ALA A 212 7.07 10.90 10.89
N GLY A 213 5.83 10.62 10.47
CA GLY A 213 4.94 11.68 9.97
C GLY A 213 5.30 12.27 8.60
N SER A 214 6.17 11.60 7.85
CA SER A 214 6.68 12.08 6.55
C SER A 214 5.72 11.80 5.39
N GLN A 215 5.90 12.56 4.30
CA GLN A 215 5.06 12.49 3.11
C GLN A 215 5.89 12.44 1.83
N SER A 216 5.43 11.69 0.84
CA SER A 216 6.07 11.62 -0.48
C SER A 216 5.06 11.61 -1.62
N TYR A 217 5.39 12.36 -2.67
CA TYR A 217 4.57 12.54 -3.86
C TYR A 217 5.39 12.22 -5.10
N PHE A 218 4.89 11.34 -5.96
CA PHE A 218 5.54 10.91 -7.19
C PHE A 218 4.62 11.17 -8.38
N ASP A 219 5.16 11.78 -9.41
CA ASP A 219 4.46 12.09 -10.64
C ASP A 219 5.34 11.71 -11.84
N HIS A 220 4.82 10.92 -12.79
CA HIS A 220 5.56 10.47 -13.97
C HIS A 220 6.95 9.88 -13.63
N THR A 221 7.04 9.09 -12.55
CA THR A 221 8.30 8.64 -11.96
C THR A 221 8.49 7.13 -12.10
N ILE A 222 9.73 6.70 -12.32
CA ILE A 222 10.12 5.29 -12.34
C ILE A 222 10.81 4.95 -11.01
N LEU A 223 10.31 3.94 -10.30
CA LEU A 223 10.89 3.45 -9.05
C LEU A 223 11.36 2.01 -9.22
N VAL A 224 12.64 1.75 -8.96
CA VAL A 224 13.28 0.45 -9.19
C VAL A 224 13.94 -0.07 -7.92
N ALA A 225 13.46 -1.21 -7.45
CA ALA A 225 14.06 -1.96 -6.34
C ALA A 225 14.62 -3.30 -6.83
N ASN A 226 15.74 -3.74 -6.27
CA ASN A 226 16.29 -5.08 -6.51
C ASN A 226 16.02 -6.01 -5.30
N GLY A 227 14.74 -6.24 -5.04
CA GLY A 227 14.24 -6.92 -3.84
C GLY A 227 13.80 -5.94 -2.75
N TRP A 228 13.35 -6.49 -1.63
CA TRP A 228 12.73 -5.85 -0.47
C TRP A 228 11.55 -4.94 -0.83
N GLY A 229 11.78 -3.68 -1.18
CA GLY A 229 10.72 -2.70 -1.33
C GLY A 229 11.05 -1.51 -2.23
N ALA A 230 10.13 -1.13 -3.11
CA ALA A 230 10.23 0.14 -3.84
C ALA A 230 9.72 1.32 -3.00
N LEU A 231 8.49 1.24 -2.50
CA LEU A 231 7.88 2.24 -1.62
C LEU A 231 7.61 1.63 -0.25
N SER A 232 8.23 2.16 0.80
CA SER A 232 8.10 1.65 2.17
C SER A 232 7.76 2.76 3.14
N THR A 233 6.90 2.45 4.09
CA THR A 233 6.62 3.29 5.27
C THR A 233 7.00 2.54 6.55
N GLU A 234 7.33 3.31 7.58
CA GLU A 234 7.59 2.89 8.95
C GLU A 234 6.99 3.92 9.90
N ASP A 235 6.03 3.53 10.73
CA ASP A 235 5.22 4.48 11.50
C ASP A 235 5.81 4.89 12.86
N ALA A 236 7.13 4.74 13.01
CA ALA A 236 7.84 5.24 14.17
C ALA A 236 7.84 6.78 14.17
N GLY A 237 6.87 7.39 14.88
CA GLY A 237 6.79 8.84 15.10
C GLY A 237 5.64 9.57 14.38
N GLY A 238 4.65 8.86 13.83
CA GLY A 238 3.43 9.45 13.27
C GLY A 238 3.06 8.91 11.87
N PRO A 239 1.81 9.13 11.42
CA PRO A 239 1.26 8.54 10.21
C PRO A 239 1.97 9.05 8.95
N THR A 240 2.31 8.13 8.06
CA THR A 240 3.00 8.42 6.80
C THR A 240 2.05 8.47 5.60
N TYR A 241 2.41 9.21 4.56
CA TYR A 241 1.60 9.33 3.34
C TYR A 241 2.43 9.18 2.06
N ILE A 242 1.93 8.38 1.12
CA ILE A 242 2.50 8.19 -0.22
C ILE A 242 1.43 8.47 -1.27
N GLU A 243 1.77 9.30 -2.25
CA GLU A 243 0.96 9.50 -3.46
C GLU A 243 1.80 9.22 -4.70
N ALA A 244 1.28 8.44 -5.63
CA ALA A 244 1.95 8.18 -6.91
C ALA A 244 0.97 8.19 -8.07
N THR A 245 1.21 9.09 -9.03
CA THR A 245 0.40 9.30 -10.22
C THR A 245 1.24 9.08 -11.48
N ASP A 246 0.70 8.34 -12.45
CA ASP A 246 1.37 8.05 -13.73
C ASP A 246 2.77 7.43 -13.57
N CYS A 247 2.95 6.59 -12.55
CA CYS A 247 4.25 6.03 -12.18
C CYS A 247 4.45 4.59 -12.67
N THR A 248 5.72 4.16 -12.71
CA THR A 248 6.11 2.76 -12.95
C THR A 248 6.95 2.27 -11.78
N ILE A 249 6.49 1.20 -11.13
CA ILE A 249 7.16 0.59 -9.98
C ILE A 249 7.63 -0.81 -10.39
N GLN A 250 8.94 -1.05 -10.29
CA GLN A 250 9.58 -2.30 -10.70
C GLN A 250 10.40 -2.88 -9.55
N VAL A 251 10.12 -4.14 -9.21
CA VAL A 251 10.82 -4.86 -8.16
C VAL A 251 11.41 -6.13 -8.78
N GLY A 252 12.70 -6.06 -9.13
CA GLY A 252 13.38 -7.08 -9.92
C GLY A 252 13.71 -8.38 -9.17
N GLY A 253 13.57 -8.38 -7.84
CA GLY A 253 13.82 -9.55 -6.98
C GLY A 253 12.64 -9.83 -6.04
N PRO A 254 12.77 -10.82 -5.13
CA PRO A 254 11.73 -11.11 -4.15
C PRO A 254 11.50 -9.89 -3.24
N GLY A 255 10.32 -9.31 -3.29
CA GLY A 255 10.02 -8.01 -2.68
C GLY A 255 8.62 -7.50 -2.99
N TYR A 256 8.32 -6.30 -2.51
CA TYR A 256 7.04 -5.62 -2.70
C TYR A 256 7.16 -4.29 -3.44
N GLY A 257 6.11 -3.92 -4.18
CA GLY A 257 5.99 -2.59 -4.78
C GLY A 257 5.74 -1.50 -3.74
N LEU A 258 4.75 -1.73 -2.87
CA LEU A 258 4.33 -0.79 -1.82
C LEU A 258 4.15 -1.52 -0.47
N TYR A 259 4.62 -0.92 0.62
CA TYR A 259 4.37 -1.39 1.99
C TYR A 259 3.88 -0.26 2.88
N LEU A 260 2.71 -0.47 3.51
CA LEU A 260 2.14 0.40 4.52
C LEU A 260 2.27 -0.21 5.92
N ALA A 261 3.09 0.40 6.76
CA ALA A 261 3.17 0.08 8.17
C ALA A 261 2.02 0.75 8.92
N ASP A 262 1.36 0.01 9.81
CA ASP A 262 0.46 0.53 10.85
C ASP A 262 -0.58 1.56 10.38
N GLN A 263 -0.37 2.85 10.55
CA GLN A 263 -1.26 3.96 10.17
C GLN A 263 -0.90 4.61 8.84
N GLY A 264 0.05 4.05 8.10
CA GLY A 264 0.44 4.49 6.76
C GLY A 264 -0.73 4.59 5.79
N ARG A 265 -0.62 5.55 4.87
CA ARG A 265 -1.64 5.90 3.89
C ARG A 265 -1.03 5.95 2.50
N ALA A 266 -1.73 5.41 1.50
CA ALA A 266 -1.34 5.61 0.10
C ALA A 266 -2.50 5.80 -0.87
N MET A 267 -2.27 6.64 -1.88
CA MET A 267 -3.10 6.79 -3.07
C MET A 267 -2.25 6.59 -4.32
N LEU A 268 -2.59 5.60 -5.14
CA LEU A 268 -1.96 5.39 -6.45
C LEU A 268 -2.99 5.58 -7.55
N THR A 269 -2.63 6.35 -8.58
CA THR A 269 -3.48 6.62 -9.74
C THR A 269 -2.72 6.37 -11.05
N HIS A 270 -3.35 5.69 -12.02
CA HIS A 270 -2.75 5.37 -13.33
C HIS A 270 -1.32 4.81 -13.26
N THR A 271 -1.04 4.02 -12.23
CA THR A 271 0.31 3.54 -11.90
C THR A 271 0.41 2.05 -12.16
N SER A 272 1.59 1.60 -12.60
CA SER A 272 1.88 0.18 -12.77
C SER A 272 2.86 -0.34 -11.70
N ILE A 273 2.59 -1.53 -11.18
CA ILE A 273 3.46 -2.24 -10.24
C ILE A 273 3.79 -3.61 -10.82
N ASN A 274 5.08 -3.89 -10.99
CA ASN A 274 5.60 -5.22 -11.31
C ASN A 274 6.49 -5.70 -10.16
N ALA A 275 6.11 -6.80 -9.51
CA ALA A 275 6.83 -7.34 -8.38
C ALA A 275 6.86 -8.88 -8.37
N GLN A 276 7.94 -9.46 -7.86
CA GLN A 276 8.00 -10.92 -7.76
C GLN A 276 7.12 -11.47 -6.63
N THR A 277 7.09 -10.83 -5.47
CA THR A 277 6.36 -11.40 -4.31
C THR A 277 5.01 -10.72 -4.12
N TYR A 278 4.98 -9.42 -3.88
CA TYR A 278 3.74 -8.69 -3.60
C TYR A 278 3.63 -7.41 -4.42
N GLY A 279 2.46 -7.16 -5.00
CA GLY A 279 2.18 -5.82 -5.53
C GLY A 279 2.20 -4.78 -4.41
N ALA A 280 1.43 -5.05 -3.36
CA ALA A 280 1.39 -4.23 -2.16
C ALA A 280 1.21 -5.06 -0.87
N VAL A 281 1.62 -4.46 0.25
CA VAL A 281 1.48 -5.02 1.60
C VAL A 281 0.89 -3.96 2.53
N MET A 282 -0.08 -4.37 3.34
CA MET A 282 -0.73 -3.54 4.36
C MET A 282 -0.59 -4.20 5.73
N ALA A 283 -0.16 -3.42 6.72
CA ALA A 283 -0.16 -3.82 8.12
C ALA A 283 -0.96 -2.84 8.97
N GLY A 284 -1.52 -3.31 10.09
CA GLY A 284 -2.20 -2.50 11.10
C GLY A 284 -3.39 -1.70 10.56
N ALA A 285 -3.63 -0.52 11.12
CA ALA A 285 -4.72 0.39 10.77
C ALA A 285 -4.50 1.20 9.47
N SER A 286 -3.89 0.60 8.44
CA SER A 286 -3.41 1.29 7.23
C SER A 286 -4.54 1.55 6.22
N ALA A 287 -4.36 2.51 5.32
CA ALA A 287 -5.34 2.76 4.26
C ALA A 287 -4.67 2.88 2.90
N MET A 288 -5.19 2.15 1.92
CA MET A 288 -4.68 2.11 0.57
C MET A 288 -5.81 2.33 -0.42
N ALA A 289 -5.59 3.21 -1.39
CA ALA A 289 -6.52 3.47 -2.47
C ALA A 289 -5.79 3.38 -3.82
N PHE A 290 -6.34 2.57 -4.72
CA PHE A 290 -5.90 2.41 -6.10
C PHE A 290 -7.00 2.92 -7.03
N ASP A 291 -6.67 3.85 -7.92
CA ASP A 291 -7.53 4.34 -9.01
C ASP A 291 -6.87 4.04 -10.35
N ASP A 292 -7.40 3.06 -11.07
CA ASP A 292 -6.89 2.55 -12.35
C ASP A 292 -5.40 2.11 -12.29
N VAL A 293 -5.07 1.34 -11.25
CA VAL A 293 -3.72 0.78 -11.05
C VAL A 293 -3.63 -0.60 -11.67
N THR A 294 -2.50 -0.88 -12.32
CA THR A 294 -2.16 -2.22 -12.81
C THR A 294 -1.11 -2.87 -11.92
N VAL A 295 -1.45 -3.98 -11.28
CA VAL A 295 -0.52 -4.81 -10.51
C VAL A 295 -0.27 -6.12 -11.25
N ASN A 296 1.01 -6.47 -11.43
CA ASN A 296 1.46 -7.78 -11.83
C ASN A 296 2.42 -8.34 -10.78
N ALA A 297 1.95 -9.32 -10.01
CA ALA A 297 2.71 -9.96 -8.95
C ALA A 297 2.89 -11.46 -9.21
N SER A 298 4.10 -12.01 -9.08
CA SER A 298 4.24 -13.49 -9.16
C SER A 298 3.72 -14.21 -7.91
N GLY A 299 3.63 -13.52 -6.77
CA GLY A 299 2.91 -13.97 -5.58
C GLY A 299 1.50 -13.41 -5.51
N ASN A 300 1.14 -12.74 -4.41
CA ASN A 300 -0.18 -12.13 -4.23
C ASN A 300 -0.17 -10.69 -4.75
N ALA A 301 -1.28 -10.21 -5.33
CA ALA A 301 -1.33 -8.80 -5.71
C ALA A 301 -1.31 -7.92 -4.45
N ILE A 302 -2.05 -8.30 -3.41
CA ILE A 302 -2.07 -7.61 -2.13
C ILE A 302 -2.00 -8.60 -0.96
N LEU A 303 -1.12 -8.33 -0.01
CA LEU A 303 -1.08 -8.98 1.30
C LEU A 303 -1.59 -7.99 2.37
N VAL A 304 -2.51 -8.43 3.22
CA VAL A 304 -2.97 -7.68 4.40
C VAL A 304 -2.71 -8.51 5.65
N ARG A 305 -2.15 -7.90 6.67
CA ARG A 305 -1.75 -8.57 7.91
C ARG A 305 -1.98 -7.69 9.13
N GLY A 306 -2.04 -8.32 10.30
CA GLY A 306 -2.05 -7.60 11.57
C GLY A 306 -0.83 -6.68 11.72
N GLY A 307 -1.01 -5.55 12.42
CA GLY A 307 0.05 -4.61 12.78
C GLY A 307 -0.19 -3.98 14.15
N ALA A 308 0.76 -3.19 14.65
CA ALA A 308 0.77 -2.70 16.02
C ALA A 308 -0.33 -1.67 16.33
N ALA A 309 -0.78 -0.91 15.31
CA ALA A 309 -1.81 0.10 15.50
C ALA A 309 -3.23 -0.50 15.54
N ASP A 310 -4.02 -0.04 16.52
CA ASP A 310 -5.45 -0.33 16.63
C ASP A 310 -6.23 0.34 15.49
N GLY A 311 -7.11 -0.43 14.85
CA GLY A 311 -7.99 0.05 13.79
C GLY A 311 -8.29 -1.03 12.75
N VAL A 312 -9.23 -0.73 11.85
CA VAL A 312 -9.54 -1.61 10.72
C VAL A 312 -8.90 -0.99 9.49
N PRO A 313 -7.97 -1.69 8.80
CA PRO A 313 -7.41 -1.18 7.56
C PRO A 313 -8.49 -1.06 6.50
N THR A 314 -8.27 -0.15 5.55
CA THR A 314 -9.19 0.07 4.42
C THR A 314 -8.45 -0.06 3.10
N LEU A 315 -8.95 -0.93 2.23
CA LEU A 315 -8.44 -1.10 0.87
C LEU A 315 -9.54 -0.75 -0.13
N THR A 316 -9.29 0.26 -0.97
CA THR A 316 -10.17 0.66 -2.06
C THR A 316 -9.47 0.45 -3.39
N VAL A 317 -10.11 -0.26 -4.31
CA VAL A 317 -9.63 -0.43 -5.69
C VAL A 317 -10.76 -0.03 -6.63
N LYS A 318 -10.51 1.00 -7.44
CA LYS A 318 -11.43 1.50 -8.45
C LYS A 318 -10.80 1.33 -9.82
N GLY A 319 -11.42 0.55 -10.70
CA GLY A 319 -10.84 0.20 -11.99
C GLY A 319 -9.54 -0.58 -11.87
N GLY A 320 -8.72 -0.56 -12.93
CA GLY A 320 -7.42 -1.23 -12.94
C GLY A 320 -7.48 -2.75 -13.00
N THR A 321 -6.30 -3.37 -12.88
CA THR A 321 -6.12 -4.82 -12.97
C THR A 321 -5.18 -5.33 -11.89
N LEU A 322 -5.59 -6.36 -11.14
CA LEU A 322 -4.74 -7.11 -10.22
C LEU A 322 -4.48 -8.51 -10.79
N GLU A 323 -3.30 -8.70 -11.38
CA GLU A 323 -2.78 -9.99 -11.84
C GLU A 323 -1.83 -10.57 -10.79
N SER A 324 -2.07 -11.82 -10.39
CA SER A 324 -1.31 -12.49 -9.35
C SER A 324 -1.04 -13.96 -9.67
N GLY A 325 0.16 -14.46 -9.36
CA GLY A 325 0.49 -15.89 -9.45
C GLY A 325 -0.12 -16.72 -8.31
N ARG A 326 -0.65 -16.07 -7.28
CA ARG A 326 -1.43 -16.66 -6.18
C ARG A 326 -2.79 -15.97 -6.04
N GLU A 327 -3.38 -15.98 -4.85
CA GLU A 327 -4.61 -15.24 -4.57
C GLU A 327 -4.44 -13.75 -4.88
N ALA A 328 -5.50 -13.09 -5.37
CA ALA A 328 -5.42 -11.67 -5.64
C ALA A 328 -5.18 -10.90 -4.34
N ILE A 329 -5.97 -11.20 -3.31
CA ILE A 329 -5.83 -10.60 -1.98
C ILE A 329 -5.74 -11.72 -0.92
N LEU A 330 -4.63 -11.73 -0.18
CA LEU A 330 -4.41 -12.61 0.97
C LEU A 330 -4.47 -11.81 2.27
N LEU A 331 -5.31 -12.25 3.20
CA LEU A 331 -5.47 -11.68 4.54
C LEU A 331 -4.97 -12.67 5.59
N GLN A 332 -4.06 -12.23 6.46
CA GLN A 332 -3.46 -13.06 7.51
C GLN A 332 -3.77 -12.48 8.90
N GLY A 333 -4.75 -13.06 9.58
CA GLY A 333 -5.16 -12.70 10.95
C GLY A 333 -5.48 -11.22 11.13
N ALA A 334 -6.15 -10.62 10.15
CA ALA A 334 -6.44 -9.20 10.10
C ALA A 334 -7.93 -8.93 9.83
N ASN A 335 -8.42 -7.80 10.35
CA ASN A 335 -9.69 -7.21 9.92
C ASN A 335 -9.46 -6.42 8.62
N LEU A 336 -10.50 -6.14 7.84
CA LEU A 336 -10.39 -5.29 6.65
C LEU A 336 -11.76 -4.74 6.23
N ILE A 337 -11.78 -3.50 5.77
CA ILE A 337 -12.84 -2.97 4.91
C ILE A 337 -12.29 -2.91 3.48
N LEU A 338 -12.84 -3.74 2.60
CA LEU A 338 -12.45 -3.88 1.21
C LEU A 338 -13.56 -3.36 0.30
N SER A 339 -13.22 -2.40 -0.58
CA SER A 339 -14.10 -1.94 -1.65
C SER A 339 -13.44 -2.17 -3.00
N LEU A 340 -14.09 -2.94 -3.86
CA LEU A 340 -13.68 -3.20 -5.24
C LEU A 340 -14.76 -2.69 -6.19
N ASP A 341 -14.42 -1.71 -7.02
CA ASP A 341 -15.35 -1.04 -7.93
C ASP A 341 -14.83 -1.10 -9.37
N GLY A 342 -15.48 -1.87 -10.24
CA GLY A 342 -15.09 -1.99 -11.65
C GLY A 342 -13.68 -2.56 -11.91
N ALA A 343 -13.03 -3.15 -10.89
CA ALA A 343 -11.68 -3.70 -11.00
C ALA A 343 -11.66 -5.07 -11.69
N THR A 344 -10.58 -5.38 -12.40
CA THR A 344 -10.32 -6.71 -12.96
C THR A 344 -9.37 -7.50 -12.06
N LEU A 345 -9.80 -8.68 -11.59
CA LEU A 345 -8.97 -9.59 -10.80
C LEU A 345 -8.63 -10.84 -11.62
N LYS A 346 -7.34 -11.18 -11.70
CA LYS A 346 -6.84 -12.37 -12.41
C LYS A 346 -5.84 -13.16 -11.56
N PRO A 347 -6.30 -13.77 -10.46
CA PRO A 347 -5.46 -14.69 -9.71
C PRO A 347 -5.28 -16.01 -10.46
N TRP A 348 -4.03 -16.48 -10.55
CA TRP A 348 -3.70 -17.72 -11.25
C TRP A 348 -4.35 -18.95 -10.62
N ASN A 349 -4.47 -18.98 -9.29
CA ASN A 349 -5.12 -20.07 -8.56
C ASN A 349 -6.65 -19.92 -8.48
N GLY A 350 -7.22 -18.89 -9.10
CA GLY A 350 -8.67 -18.65 -9.13
C GLY A 350 -9.26 -18.14 -7.82
N VAL A 351 -8.47 -17.69 -6.84
CA VAL A 351 -8.97 -17.18 -5.55
C VAL A 351 -8.84 -15.66 -5.49
N LEU A 352 -9.97 -14.97 -5.35
CA LEU A 352 -10.05 -13.51 -5.32
C LEU A 352 -9.63 -12.97 -3.95
N LEU A 353 -10.17 -13.58 -2.90
CA LEU A 353 -9.92 -13.21 -1.52
C LEU A 353 -9.75 -14.47 -0.68
N HIS A 354 -8.68 -14.52 0.09
CA HIS A 354 -8.42 -15.61 1.03
C HIS A 354 -8.06 -15.04 2.39
N THR A 355 -8.81 -15.41 3.43
CA THR A 355 -8.47 -15.06 4.81
C THR A 355 -8.01 -16.30 5.56
N VAL A 356 -6.87 -16.23 6.23
CA VAL A 356 -6.31 -17.29 7.06
C VAL A 356 -5.89 -16.73 8.42
N ALA A 357 -5.73 -17.61 9.41
CA ALA A 357 -5.11 -17.23 10.68
C ALA A 357 -3.69 -16.70 10.45
N ALA A 358 -3.22 -15.80 11.33
CA ALA A 358 -1.87 -15.27 11.20
C ALA A 358 -0.82 -16.38 11.36
N PRO A 359 0.22 -16.43 10.50
CA PRO A 359 1.25 -17.45 10.58
C PRO A 359 2.28 -17.16 11.69
N GLY A 360 2.85 -18.24 12.25
CA GLY A 360 4.08 -18.18 13.05
C GLY A 360 4.06 -17.15 14.20
N ALA A 361 5.11 -16.33 14.28
CA ALA A 361 5.28 -15.33 15.34
C ALA A 361 4.18 -14.23 15.35
N LEU A 362 3.43 -14.07 14.26
CA LEU A 362 2.30 -13.13 14.22
C LEU A 362 1.08 -13.66 14.96
N ALA A 363 0.92 -14.98 15.09
CA ALA A 363 -0.24 -15.59 15.73
C ALA A 363 -0.42 -15.15 17.20
N GLY A 364 0.67 -14.81 17.89
CA GLY A 364 0.67 -14.34 19.28
C GLY A 364 0.70 -12.83 19.45
N ALA A 365 0.66 -12.05 18.36
CA ALA A 365 0.75 -10.61 18.46
C ALA A 365 -0.56 -10.02 19.02
N PRO A 366 -0.52 -9.04 19.95
CA PRO A 366 -1.70 -8.55 20.67
C PRO A 366 -2.87 -8.10 19.76
N HIS A 367 -2.56 -7.62 18.56
CA HIS A 367 -3.52 -7.17 17.55
C HIS A 367 -4.16 -8.32 16.74
N VAL A 368 -3.50 -9.48 16.66
CA VAL A 368 -4.09 -10.73 16.16
C VAL A 368 -4.99 -11.35 17.24
N VAL A 369 -4.63 -11.18 18.52
CA VAL A 369 -5.36 -11.66 19.70
C VAL A 369 -6.58 -10.79 20.05
N ALA A 370 -6.61 -9.52 19.66
CA ALA A 370 -7.73 -8.61 19.87
C ALA A 370 -9.06 -9.04 19.18
N ALA A 371 -9.05 -10.14 18.41
CA ALA A 371 -10.26 -10.82 17.95
C ALA A 371 -10.97 -11.64 19.06
N ALA A 372 -10.40 -11.80 20.25
CA ALA A 372 -11.03 -12.58 21.32
C ALA A 372 -11.09 -11.86 22.68
N ASP A 373 -10.15 -10.97 22.99
CA ASP A 373 -9.83 -10.67 24.41
C ASP A 373 -10.11 -9.22 24.88
N ARG A 374 -10.74 -8.35 24.08
CA ARG A 374 -11.17 -7.03 24.55
C ARG A 374 -12.64 -7.06 24.99
N GLU A 375 -12.88 -7.38 26.27
CA GLU A 375 -14.09 -7.02 27.04
C GLU A 375 -15.45 -7.18 26.32
N GLY A 376 -15.67 -8.31 25.62
CA GLY A 376 -16.96 -8.57 24.95
C GLY A 376 -17.29 -7.65 23.77
N ALA A 377 -16.32 -6.88 23.25
CA ALA A 377 -16.50 -6.09 22.03
C ALA A 377 -16.55 -6.99 20.80
N ALA A 378 -17.46 -6.68 19.87
CA ALA A 378 -17.58 -7.42 18.62
C ALA A 378 -16.31 -7.22 17.77
N VAL A 379 -15.78 -8.33 17.25
CA VAL A 379 -14.67 -8.32 16.30
C VAL A 379 -15.15 -7.67 14.99
N PRO A 380 -14.51 -6.61 14.49
CA PRO A 380 -14.96 -5.92 13.27
C PRO A 380 -15.02 -6.84 12.04
N GLY A 381 -14.09 -7.79 11.95
CA GLY A 381 -14.03 -8.78 10.89
C GLY A 381 -13.64 -8.22 9.54
N VAL A 382 -14.14 -8.85 8.48
CA VAL A 382 -13.85 -8.52 7.09
C VAL A 382 -15.14 -8.12 6.39
N THR A 383 -15.21 -6.89 5.90
CA THR A 383 -16.29 -6.41 5.04
C THR A 383 -15.78 -6.26 3.62
N VAL A 384 -16.46 -6.89 2.67
CA VAL A 384 -16.14 -6.86 1.24
C VAL A 384 -17.31 -6.26 0.50
N LEU A 385 -17.06 -5.17 -0.21
CA LEU A 385 -17.99 -4.54 -1.14
C LEU A 385 -17.50 -4.74 -2.57
N LEU A 386 -18.34 -5.36 -3.40
CA LEU A 386 -18.11 -5.55 -4.82
C LEU A 386 -19.16 -4.74 -5.60
N THR A 387 -18.70 -3.79 -6.42
CA THR A 387 -19.57 -2.92 -7.23
C THR A 387 -19.14 -2.91 -8.69
N HIS A 388 -20.11 -2.92 -9.62
CA HIS A 388 -19.87 -2.80 -11.07
C HIS A 388 -18.85 -3.81 -11.63
N MET A 389 -18.82 -5.03 -11.10
CA MET A 389 -17.83 -6.04 -11.47
C MET A 389 -18.44 -7.23 -12.23
N ILE A 390 -17.66 -7.79 -13.16
CA ILE A 390 -17.89 -9.14 -13.69
C ILE A 390 -16.64 -9.95 -13.40
N VAL A 391 -16.72 -10.84 -12.41
CA VAL A 391 -15.54 -11.50 -11.85
C VAL A 391 -15.76 -13.01 -11.72
N LYS A 392 -14.68 -13.76 -11.94
CA LYS A 392 -14.63 -15.21 -11.75
C LYS A 392 -13.54 -15.56 -10.75
N GLY A 393 -13.90 -16.33 -9.73
CA GLY A 393 -12.99 -16.83 -8.73
C GLY A 393 -13.65 -16.96 -7.37
N ASP A 394 -12.94 -17.59 -6.44
CA ASP A 394 -13.45 -17.95 -5.13
C ASP A 394 -13.22 -16.86 -4.09
N ILE A 395 -14.15 -16.77 -3.14
CA ILE A 395 -13.96 -16.07 -1.87
C ILE A 395 -13.86 -17.14 -0.78
N VAL A 396 -12.70 -17.25 -0.16
CA VAL A 396 -12.35 -18.32 0.78
C VAL A 396 -12.09 -17.73 2.17
N HIS A 397 -12.95 -18.06 3.12
CA HIS A 397 -12.82 -17.62 4.51
C HIS A 397 -12.48 -18.79 5.44
N GLU A 398 -11.22 -18.86 5.88
CA GLU A 398 -10.75 -19.88 6.84
C GLU A 398 -10.49 -19.30 8.24
N ASP A 399 -10.26 -17.99 8.36
CA ASP A 399 -10.11 -17.28 9.64
C ASP A 399 -11.47 -17.01 10.32
N THR A 400 -12.16 -18.07 10.70
CA THR A 400 -13.52 -18.00 11.29
C THR A 400 -13.60 -17.39 12.69
N ALA A 401 -12.46 -17.03 13.29
CA ALA A 401 -12.41 -16.21 14.50
C ALA A 401 -12.87 -14.75 14.24
N ARG A 402 -12.90 -14.33 12.97
CA ARG A 402 -13.36 -13.02 12.51
C ARG A 402 -14.54 -13.24 11.57
N PRO A 403 -15.67 -12.54 11.71
CA PRO A 403 -16.76 -12.69 10.74
C PRO A 403 -16.36 -12.11 9.37
N MET A 404 -16.84 -12.71 8.28
CA MET A 404 -16.78 -12.13 6.94
C MET A 404 -18.18 -11.78 6.44
N MET A 405 -18.32 -10.58 5.87
CA MET A 405 -19.50 -10.12 5.15
C MET A 405 -19.11 -9.72 3.73
N VAL A 406 -19.83 -10.26 2.75
CA VAL A 406 -19.72 -9.91 1.33
C VAL A 406 -21.01 -9.23 0.89
N GLN A 407 -20.88 -8.05 0.30
CA GLN A 407 -21.97 -7.28 -0.27
C GLN A 407 -21.69 -7.06 -1.75
N MET A 408 -22.69 -7.35 -2.59
CA MET A 408 -22.59 -7.19 -4.03
C MET A 408 -23.67 -6.22 -4.51
N GLN A 409 -23.30 -5.32 -5.41
CA GLN A 409 -24.23 -4.45 -6.14
C GLN A 409 -23.76 -4.32 -7.59
N ASP A 410 -24.68 -4.41 -8.54
CA ASP A 410 -24.38 -4.34 -9.98
C ASP A 410 -23.19 -5.23 -10.38
N THR A 411 -23.10 -6.40 -9.75
CA THR A 411 -21.93 -7.28 -9.82
C THR A 411 -22.34 -8.70 -10.13
N ILE A 412 -21.63 -9.33 -11.08
CA ILE A 412 -21.74 -10.74 -11.40
C ILE A 412 -20.50 -11.48 -10.88
N LEU A 413 -20.68 -12.35 -9.89
CA LEU A 413 -19.65 -13.25 -9.37
C LEU A 413 -19.92 -14.68 -9.83
N LYS A 414 -18.92 -15.32 -10.44
CA LYS A 414 -18.90 -16.77 -10.70
C LYS A 414 -17.81 -17.44 -9.88
N GLY A 415 -18.18 -18.20 -8.86
CA GLY A 415 -17.22 -18.76 -7.94
C GLY A 415 -17.85 -19.36 -6.70
N ARG A 416 -17.03 -20.01 -5.88
CA ARG A 416 -17.43 -20.47 -4.54
C ARG A 416 -17.34 -19.31 -3.54
N ILE A 417 -18.26 -19.31 -2.56
CA ILE A 417 -18.16 -18.48 -1.36
C ILE A 417 -18.19 -19.40 -0.15
N GLN A 418 -17.14 -19.36 0.66
CA GLN A 418 -17.01 -20.20 1.85
C GLN A 418 -17.11 -19.35 3.12
N ALA A 419 -17.93 -19.79 4.06
CA ALA A 419 -18.05 -19.30 5.44
C ALA A 419 -18.30 -17.78 5.59
N ALA A 420 -19.00 -17.15 4.65
CA ALA A 420 -19.29 -15.71 4.69
C ALA A 420 -20.78 -15.42 4.83
N SER A 421 -21.10 -14.27 5.43
CA SER A 421 -22.42 -13.66 5.27
C SER A 421 -22.50 -12.96 3.92
N LEU A 422 -23.60 -13.13 3.19
CA LEU A 422 -23.78 -12.64 1.84
C LEU A 422 -25.04 -11.79 1.72
N ARG A 423 -24.87 -10.58 1.16
CA ARG A 423 -25.97 -9.71 0.73
C ARG A 423 -25.88 -9.46 -0.77
N LEU A 424 -26.98 -9.73 -1.47
CA LEU A 424 -27.13 -9.46 -2.90
C LEU A 424 -28.03 -8.22 -3.07
N GLY A 425 -27.45 -7.11 -3.49
CA GLY A 425 -28.16 -5.87 -3.80
C GLY A 425 -28.73 -5.85 -5.22
N PRO A 426 -29.33 -4.72 -5.64
CA PRO A 426 -29.80 -4.52 -7.01
C PRO A 426 -28.69 -4.80 -8.04
N GLY A 427 -29.07 -5.45 -9.14
CA GLY A 427 -28.15 -5.81 -10.22
C GLY A 427 -27.11 -6.88 -9.88
N ALA A 428 -27.07 -7.38 -8.63
CA ALA A 428 -26.13 -8.41 -8.22
C ALA A 428 -26.59 -9.81 -8.67
N ARG A 429 -25.64 -10.61 -9.13
CA ARG A 429 -25.83 -12.03 -9.43
C ARG A 429 -24.65 -12.86 -8.97
N TRP A 430 -24.92 -13.90 -8.19
CA TRP A 430 -23.95 -14.93 -7.84
C TRP A 430 -24.31 -16.26 -8.50
N VAL A 431 -23.35 -16.84 -9.21
CA VAL A 431 -23.42 -18.21 -9.73
C VAL A 431 -22.38 -19.05 -8.98
N ALA A 432 -22.86 -19.92 -8.09
CA ALA A 432 -22.02 -20.85 -7.35
C ALA A 432 -21.46 -21.92 -8.30
N THR A 433 -20.13 -21.96 -8.45
CA THR A 433 -19.44 -22.96 -9.29
C THR A 433 -18.70 -24.02 -8.48
N GLY A 434 -18.80 -23.95 -7.15
CA GLY A 434 -18.24 -24.91 -6.20
C GLY A 434 -19.08 -24.93 -4.93
N ASP A 435 -19.02 -26.01 -4.18
CA ASP A 435 -19.82 -26.18 -2.96
C ASP A 435 -19.55 -25.03 -1.99
N SER A 436 -20.63 -24.43 -1.49
CA SER A 436 -20.56 -23.18 -0.75
C SER A 436 -21.34 -23.25 0.55
N ALA A 437 -20.86 -22.52 1.56
CA ALA A 437 -21.50 -22.39 2.86
C ALA A 437 -21.63 -20.91 3.20
N VAL A 438 -22.85 -20.38 3.27
CA VAL A 438 -23.09 -18.94 3.45
C VAL A 438 -24.21 -18.65 4.45
N THR A 439 -24.18 -17.46 5.04
CA THR A 439 -25.33 -16.90 5.74
C THR A 439 -25.96 -15.83 4.84
N LEU A 440 -27.21 -16.03 4.42
CA LEU A 440 -27.91 -15.08 3.54
C LEU A 440 -28.52 -13.95 4.37
N LEU A 441 -28.25 -12.71 3.94
CA LEU A 441 -28.74 -11.49 4.59
C LEU A 441 -29.77 -10.80 3.70
N GLY A 442 -31.03 -10.72 4.18
CA GLY A 442 -32.13 -10.12 3.44
C GLY A 442 -32.59 -10.95 2.24
N THR A 443 -33.49 -10.37 1.45
CA THR A 443 -34.09 -11.04 0.29
C THR A 443 -33.09 -11.24 -0.85
N ILE A 444 -33.20 -12.37 -1.56
CA ILE A 444 -32.46 -12.60 -2.80
C ILE A 444 -33.23 -11.94 -3.97
N PRO A 445 -32.59 -11.08 -4.78
CA PRO A 445 -33.20 -10.56 -6.00
C PRO A 445 -33.58 -11.69 -6.97
N GLU A 446 -34.63 -11.51 -7.77
CA GLU A 446 -35.01 -12.49 -8.79
C GLU A 446 -33.83 -12.75 -9.76
N GLY A 447 -33.47 -14.03 -9.93
CA GLY A 447 -32.30 -14.42 -10.74
C GLY A 447 -30.93 -14.04 -10.14
N GLY A 448 -30.90 -13.48 -8.93
CA GLY A 448 -29.68 -13.04 -8.24
C GLY A 448 -28.82 -14.18 -7.71
N LEU A 449 -29.37 -15.38 -7.56
CA LEU A 449 -28.65 -16.58 -7.13
C LEU A 449 -28.90 -17.73 -8.11
N ASP A 450 -27.83 -18.41 -8.52
CA ASP A 450 -27.89 -19.65 -9.29
C ASP A 450 -26.80 -20.61 -8.81
N VAL A 451 -27.01 -21.91 -9.03
CA VAL A 451 -26.10 -22.97 -8.58
C VAL A 451 -25.84 -23.90 -9.76
N ALA A 452 -24.57 -24.05 -10.13
CA ALA A 452 -24.16 -24.87 -11.27
C ALA A 452 -24.49 -26.35 -11.06
N THR A 453 -24.66 -27.10 -12.16
CA THR A 453 -24.92 -28.54 -12.12
C THR A 453 -23.93 -29.28 -11.24
N GLY A 454 -24.44 -30.13 -10.34
CA GLY A 454 -23.63 -30.95 -9.45
C GLY A 454 -23.05 -30.21 -8.23
N ILE A 455 -23.34 -28.92 -8.08
CA ILE A 455 -22.92 -28.10 -6.94
C ILE A 455 -24.05 -27.98 -5.91
N THR A 456 -23.67 -27.94 -4.63
CA THR A 456 -24.56 -27.69 -3.51
C THR A 456 -24.16 -26.42 -2.76
N VAL A 457 -25.13 -25.52 -2.56
CA VAL A 457 -24.99 -24.39 -1.64
C VAL A 457 -25.78 -24.68 -0.39
N THR A 458 -25.10 -24.69 0.76
CA THR A 458 -25.72 -24.75 2.07
C THR A 458 -25.79 -23.34 2.64
N ALA A 459 -26.99 -22.87 2.94
CA ALA A 459 -27.25 -21.52 3.41
C ALA A 459 -28.02 -21.51 4.73
N THR A 460 -27.73 -20.51 5.56
CA THR A 460 -28.58 -20.14 6.71
C THR A 460 -29.26 -18.82 6.42
N SER A 461 -30.57 -18.71 6.63
CA SER A 461 -31.26 -17.42 6.56
C SER A 461 -31.12 -16.67 7.88
N ALA A 462 -30.41 -15.53 7.88
CA ALA A 462 -30.12 -14.79 9.13
C ALA A 462 -31.37 -14.19 9.79
N ASP A 463 -32.31 -13.73 8.99
CA ASP A 463 -33.51 -12.99 9.41
C ASP A 463 -34.81 -13.66 8.97
N GLY A 464 -34.74 -14.87 8.39
CA GLY A 464 -35.89 -15.60 7.86
C GLY A 464 -36.44 -15.05 6.55
N SER A 465 -35.76 -14.07 5.93
CA SER A 465 -36.17 -13.49 4.64
C SER A 465 -36.07 -14.46 3.47
N VAL A 466 -35.31 -15.55 3.62
CA VAL A 466 -35.22 -16.65 2.66
C VAL A 466 -35.86 -17.88 3.29
N PRO A 467 -36.97 -18.41 2.72
CA PRO A 467 -37.64 -19.56 3.30
C PRO A 467 -36.72 -20.77 3.40
N LYS A 468 -36.92 -21.56 4.45
CA LYS A 468 -36.18 -22.81 4.66
C LYS A 468 -36.65 -23.87 3.67
N GLY A 469 -35.74 -24.69 3.18
CA GLY A 469 -36.05 -25.78 2.27
C GLY A 469 -34.92 -26.14 1.31
N THR A 470 -35.20 -27.09 0.43
CA THR A 470 -34.29 -27.51 -0.64
C THR A 470 -34.86 -27.06 -1.98
N TYR A 471 -34.05 -26.31 -2.73
CA TYR A 471 -34.41 -25.70 -4.00
C TYR A 471 -33.49 -26.23 -5.10
N LYS A 472 -34.08 -26.53 -6.26
CA LYS A 472 -33.32 -26.84 -7.47
C LYS A 472 -33.05 -25.55 -8.21
N ALA A 473 -31.79 -25.24 -8.45
CA ALA A 473 -31.40 -24.04 -9.20
C ALA A 473 -31.65 -24.22 -10.71
N THR A 474 -31.78 -23.10 -11.42
CA THR A 474 -31.99 -23.07 -12.87
C THR A 474 -30.87 -23.78 -13.62
N SER A 475 -29.62 -23.58 -13.19
CA SER A 475 -28.46 -24.26 -13.78
C SER A 475 -28.29 -25.71 -13.31
N GLY A 476 -29.23 -26.27 -12.54
CA GLY A 476 -29.27 -27.69 -12.20
C GLY A 476 -28.61 -28.11 -10.88
N GLY A 477 -27.99 -27.18 -10.15
CA GLY A 477 -27.48 -27.40 -8.80
C GLY A 477 -28.55 -27.36 -7.71
N THR A 478 -28.11 -27.48 -6.46
CA THR A 478 -28.98 -27.53 -5.28
C THR A 478 -28.67 -26.40 -4.31
N LEU A 479 -29.70 -25.69 -3.84
CA LEU A 479 -29.62 -24.77 -2.71
C LEU A 479 -30.38 -25.38 -1.53
N ILE A 480 -29.74 -25.47 -0.36
CA ILE A 480 -30.35 -25.91 0.89
C ILE A 480 -30.35 -24.73 1.85
N VAL A 481 -31.51 -24.30 2.32
CA VAL A 481 -31.66 -23.19 3.28
C VAL A 481 -32.17 -23.73 4.61
N HIS A 482 -31.39 -23.49 5.67
CA HIS A 482 -31.66 -23.93 7.04
C HIS A 482 -32.34 -22.91 7.93
#